data_AF-A0A7S2IXM8-F1
#
_entry.id   AF-A0A7S2IXM8-F1
#
_cell.length_a   1.000
_cell.length_b   1.000
_cell.length_c   1.000
_cell.angle_alpha   90.00
_cell.angle_beta   90.00
_cell.angle_gamma   90.00
#
_symmetry.space_group_name_H-M   'P 1'
#
loop_
_entity.id
_entity.type
_entity.pdbx_description
1 polymer ?
#
loop_
_entity_poly.entity_id
_entity_poly.type
_entity_poly.pdbx_seq_one_letter_code
_entity_poly.pdbx_strand_id
1 'polypeptide(L)'
;DDDDVRRYAWQVISKTISIFQAVLFFNGNNAVLLYFFKDNLGWGDYAISAIQFLHVALYSLTMLVVIAFLTGALDPRDTADLSEERWTIADALLVNFEEPVDENNVRACQKGDHKAKLSVTIDSYGLEVMVQKKPLEFESRKRRAQSWATLLAHMGGFAAIAAGVSLQQAEPFRSSPGLCLIPVIATPLILCTLFQASIVMRSMLKKQAMAQGRKGKRAALVHETILEGEDDMLVLAMSFLIVQVVRFRITGTLPNREGIEEPEPELTVTHIVLVLAAGLGFVILAICLIYVRGSLARNEKAKKAYAHQPPVAAEAAEKEESSVERIFTIFIGACATACAWCVFCGARWACMMRPIFGIEVLSIDGRIILAVLMSGACFVLIYLLDKISDSMQAGGSDVEMANLTIESIIGAASVLVGSSWEHSFDGAVTAMANLQPNHKLTLKFFLGIAVFAVMLRPWRRYILRRAMQLGELKVSRQMASEAAKAQAEDVLSARYQEVPLMNTEPPTTWLRCACA
;
A
#
# COMPACT_ATOMS: atom_id res chain seq x y z
N ASP A 1 25.59 -3.44 -4.52
CA ASP A 1 24.38 -2.61 -4.64
C ASP A 1 23.16 -3.47 -4.46
N ASP A 2 22.36 -3.13 -3.48
CA ASP A 2 21.16 -3.86 -3.10
C ASP A 2 19.93 -3.13 -3.68
N ASP A 3 19.45 -3.67 -4.80
CA ASP A 3 18.30 -3.14 -5.53
C ASP A 3 17.00 -3.20 -4.70
N ASP A 4 16.90 -4.15 -3.76
CA ASP A 4 15.72 -4.36 -2.93
C ASP A 4 15.62 -3.27 -1.86
N VAL A 5 16.71 -2.97 -1.14
CA VAL A 5 16.78 -1.82 -0.21
C VAL A 5 16.44 -0.52 -0.93
N ARG A 6 16.96 -0.31 -2.15
CA ARG A 6 16.63 0.87 -2.95
C ARG A 6 15.14 0.94 -3.26
N ARG A 7 14.52 -0.16 -3.69
CA ARG A 7 13.07 -0.21 -3.95
C ARG A 7 12.27 0.13 -2.71
N TYR A 8 12.58 -0.51 -1.59
CA TYR A 8 11.88 -0.31 -0.33
C TYR A 8 11.99 1.14 0.15
N ALA A 9 13.17 1.75 0.05
CA ALA A 9 13.35 3.17 0.36
C ALA A 9 12.45 4.06 -0.50
N TRP A 10 12.39 3.85 -1.83
CA TRP A 10 11.50 4.63 -2.71
C TRP A 10 10.02 4.42 -2.40
N GLN A 11 9.62 3.19 -2.08
CA GLN A 11 8.23 2.89 -1.68
C GLN A 11 7.87 3.60 -0.38
N VAL A 12 8.74 3.54 0.64
CA VAL A 12 8.54 4.23 1.92
C VAL A 12 8.46 5.74 1.71
N ILE A 13 9.42 6.34 1.02
CA ILE A 13 9.42 7.79 0.74
C ILE A 13 8.14 8.20 -0.01
N SER A 14 7.74 7.43 -1.03
CA SER A 14 6.54 7.71 -1.81
C SER A 14 5.27 7.65 -0.95
N LYS A 15 5.10 6.59 -0.15
CA LYS A 15 3.94 6.42 0.75
C LYS A 15 3.94 7.46 1.87
N THR A 16 5.07 7.74 2.50
CA THR A 16 5.21 8.77 3.54
C THR A 16 4.77 10.13 3.03
N ILE A 17 5.23 10.54 1.83
CA ILE A 17 4.85 11.84 1.25
C ILE A 17 3.36 11.87 0.92
N SER A 18 2.79 10.79 0.38
CA SER A 18 1.36 10.76 0.06
C SER A 18 0.47 10.78 1.30
N ILE A 19 0.84 10.07 2.37
CA ILE A 19 0.17 10.12 3.68
C ILE A 19 0.23 11.55 4.21
N PHE A 20 1.42 12.14 4.28
CA PHE A 20 1.62 13.50 4.75
C PHE A 20 0.75 14.52 4.00
N GLN A 21 0.78 14.49 2.66
CA GLN A 21 -0.01 15.39 1.83
C GLN A 21 -1.52 15.20 2.04
N ALA A 22 -1.96 13.95 2.15
CA ALA A 22 -3.36 13.62 2.39
C ALA A 22 -3.85 14.14 3.74
N VAL A 23 -3.09 13.92 4.82
CA VAL A 23 -3.47 14.42 6.16
C VAL A 23 -3.52 15.93 6.19
N LEU A 24 -2.50 16.61 5.64
CA LEU A 24 -2.44 18.06 5.70
C LEU A 24 -3.67 18.70 5.01
N PHE A 25 -4.05 18.17 3.84
CA PHE A 25 -5.25 18.60 3.14
C PHE A 25 -6.52 18.23 3.93
N PHE A 26 -6.60 17.00 4.44
CA PHE A 26 -7.73 16.53 5.24
C PHE A 26 -7.94 17.39 6.50
N ASN A 27 -6.90 17.65 7.29
CA ASN A 27 -6.96 18.42 8.54
C ASN A 27 -7.51 19.83 8.30
N GLY A 28 -7.11 20.48 7.21
CA GLY A 28 -7.68 21.77 6.81
C GLY A 28 -9.20 21.69 6.57
N ASN A 29 -9.64 20.72 5.76
CA ASN A 29 -11.07 20.54 5.46
C ASN A 29 -11.87 20.14 6.71
N ASN A 30 -11.34 19.22 7.51
CA ASN A 30 -11.99 18.73 8.73
C ASN A 30 -12.09 19.84 9.79
N ALA A 31 -11.10 20.72 9.91
CA ALA A 31 -11.18 21.88 10.80
C ALA A 31 -12.33 22.82 10.41
N VAL A 32 -12.54 23.07 9.11
CA VAL A 32 -13.66 23.89 8.62
C VAL A 32 -15.00 23.22 8.91
N LEU A 33 -15.09 21.92 8.65
CA LEU A 33 -16.28 21.12 8.92
C LEU A 33 -16.64 21.16 10.41
N LEU A 34 -15.66 20.91 11.30
CA LEU A 34 -15.89 20.92 12.74
C LEU A 34 -16.27 22.31 13.25
N TYR A 35 -15.61 23.37 12.78
CA TYR A 35 -15.99 24.73 13.14
C TYR A 35 -17.44 25.03 12.78
N PHE A 36 -17.87 24.64 11.58
CA PHE A 36 -19.23 24.91 11.12
C PHE A 36 -20.29 24.08 11.85
N PHE A 37 -20.12 22.76 11.92
CA PHE A 37 -21.15 21.87 12.47
C PHE A 37 -21.08 21.74 13.99
N LYS A 38 -19.89 21.66 14.57
CA LYS A 38 -19.71 21.50 16.02
C LYS A 38 -19.78 22.83 16.74
N ASP A 39 -18.92 23.79 16.35
CA ASP A 39 -18.73 25.00 17.14
C ASP A 39 -19.84 26.05 16.87
N ASN A 40 -20.25 26.24 15.61
CA ASN A 40 -21.28 27.21 15.26
C ASN A 40 -22.71 26.65 15.42
N LEU A 41 -22.97 25.43 14.93
CA LEU A 41 -24.30 24.83 14.97
C LEU A 41 -24.58 24.00 16.24
N GLY A 42 -23.57 23.70 17.05
CA GLY A 42 -23.74 22.98 18.31
C GLY A 42 -24.18 21.52 18.14
N TRP A 43 -23.84 20.87 17.02
CA TRP A 43 -24.26 19.48 16.77
C TRP A 43 -23.59 18.52 17.76
N GLY A 44 -24.38 17.57 18.27
CA GLY A 44 -23.89 16.53 19.19
C GLY A 44 -22.97 15.51 18.52
N ASP A 45 -22.26 14.71 19.33
CA ASP A 45 -21.18 13.82 18.87
C ASP A 45 -21.63 12.80 17.81
N TYR A 46 -22.85 12.27 17.91
CA TYR A 46 -23.43 11.37 16.91
C TYR A 46 -23.63 12.05 15.55
N ALA A 47 -24.13 13.29 15.54
CA ALA A 47 -24.30 14.05 14.32
C ALA A 47 -22.94 14.42 13.71
N ILE A 48 -21.94 14.73 14.55
CA ILE A 48 -20.56 14.96 14.10
C ILE A 48 -19.93 13.68 13.51
N SER A 49 -20.15 12.52 14.12
CA SER A 49 -19.68 11.25 13.55
C SER A 49 -20.35 10.97 12.20
N ALA A 50 -21.67 11.18 12.09
CA ALA A 50 -22.42 10.98 10.84
C ALA A 50 -21.92 11.88 9.69
N ILE A 51 -21.68 13.17 9.96
CA ILE A 51 -21.14 14.08 8.93
C ILE A 51 -19.70 13.71 8.54
N GLN A 52 -18.91 13.16 9.45
CA GLN A 52 -17.58 12.65 9.12
C GLN A 52 -17.65 11.37 8.28
N PHE A 53 -18.60 10.46 8.52
CA PHE A 53 -18.85 9.35 7.61
C PHE A 53 -19.32 9.82 6.23
N LEU A 54 -20.09 10.90 6.14
CA LEU A 54 -20.42 11.54 4.86
C LEU A 54 -19.16 12.11 4.18
N HIS A 55 -18.23 12.67 4.95
CA HIS A 55 -16.94 13.15 4.42
C HIS A 55 -16.11 11.99 3.85
N VAL A 56 -16.11 10.83 4.50
CA VAL A 56 -15.51 9.60 3.95
C VAL A 56 -16.19 9.21 2.63
N ALA A 57 -17.52 9.16 2.60
CA ALA A 57 -18.28 8.82 1.40
C ALA A 57 -17.98 9.78 0.24
N LEU A 58 -17.81 11.08 0.52
CA LEU A 58 -17.42 12.09 -0.47
C LEU A 58 -16.03 11.80 -1.04
N TYR A 59 -15.03 11.44 -0.22
CA TYR A 59 -13.71 11.07 -0.71
C TYR A 59 -13.75 9.78 -1.54
N SER A 60 -14.48 8.75 -1.09
CA SER A 60 -14.63 7.50 -1.85
C SER A 60 -15.33 7.72 -3.20
N LEU A 61 -16.37 8.54 -3.24
CA LEU A 61 -17.04 8.92 -4.49
C LEU A 61 -16.13 9.74 -5.40
N THR A 62 -15.40 10.70 -4.84
CA THR A 62 -14.43 11.52 -5.59
C THR A 62 -13.35 10.63 -6.20
N MET A 63 -12.80 9.68 -5.43
CA MET A 63 -11.85 8.69 -5.91
C MET A 63 -12.44 7.93 -7.09
N LEU A 64 -13.61 7.34 -6.93
CA LEU A 64 -14.27 6.57 -7.97
C LEU A 64 -14.48 7.37 -9.28
N VAL A 65 -14.99 8.61 -9.18
CA VAL A 65 -15.22 9.47 -10.35
C VAL A 65 -13.90 9.91 -10.99
N VAL A 66 -12.92 10.35 -10.20
CA VAL A 66 -11.62 10.82 -10.71
C VAL A 66 -10.86 9.68 -11.39
N ILE A 67 -10.84 8.48 -10.80
CA ILE A 67 -10.16 7.32 -11.40
C ILE A 67 -10.87 6.87 -12.68
N ALA A 68 -12.19 6.80 -12.68
CA ALA A 68 -12.95 6.43 -13.87
C ALA A 68 -12.78 7.47 -15.01
N PHE A 69 -12.60 8.75 -14.69
CA PHE A 69 -12.27 9.79 -15.66
C PHE A 69 -10.83 9.67 -16.19
N LEU A 70 -9.83 9.58 -15.29
CA LEU A 70 -8.41 9.55 -15.66
C LEU A 70 -8.00 8.32 -16.47
N THR A 71 -8.69 7.20 -16.25
CA THR A 71 -8.48 5.96 -17.02
C THR A 71 -9.18 5.99 -18.38
N GLY A 72 -10.08 6.97 -18.61
CA GLY A 72 -10.92 7.04 -19.81
C GLY A 72 -12.05 6.01 -19.82
N ALA A 73 -12.42 5.47 -18.65
CA ALA A 73 -13.55 4.55 -18.52
C ALA A 73 -14.90 5.28 -18.68
N LEU A 74 -14.98 6.55 -18.25
CA LEU A 74 -16.16 7.39 -18.41
C LEU A 74 -16.22 8.18 -19.73
N ASP A 75 -15.12 8.31 -20.47
CA ASP A 75 -15.12 9.09 -21.72
C ASP A 75 -15.50 8.18 -22.91
N PRO A 76 -16.70 8.35 -23.49
CA PRO A 76 -17.10 7.58 -24.66
C PRO A 76 -16.26 7.93 -25.90
N ARG A 77 -15.68 9.13 -25.95
CA ARG A 77 -14.89 9.63 -27.11
C ARG A 77 -13.44 9.16 -27.07
N ASP A 78 -13.00 8.58 -25.97
CA ASP A 78 -11.63 8.12 -25.84
C ASP A 78 -11.40 6.85 -26.66
N THR A 79 -10.82 7.03 -27.86
CA THR A 79 -10.50 5.97 -28.82
C THR A 79 -9.06 5.46 -28.68
N ALA A 80 -8.31 5.89 -27.67
CA ALA A 80 -6.92 5.46 -27.51
C ALA A 80 -6.81 3.95 -27.29
N ASP A 81 -5.98 3.28 -28.09
CA ASP A 81 -5.66 1.87 -27.92
C ASP A 81 -4.63 1.70 -26.80
N LEU A 82 -5.08 1.17 -25.66
CA LEU A 82 -4.21 0.89 -24.51
C LEU A 82 -3.31 -0.34 -24.72
N SER A 83 -3.49 -1.08 -25.82
CA SER A 83 -2.57 -2.14 -26.24
C SER A 83 -1.41 -1.63 -27.08
N GLU A 84 -1.49 -0.41 -27.60
CA GLU A 84 -0.48 0.11 -28.52
C GLU A 84 0.87 0.26 -27.79
N GLU A 85 1.85 -0.54 -28.22
CA GLU A 85 3.20 -0.46 -27.69
C GLU A 85 4.03 0.54 -28.50
N ARG A 86 4.76 1.41 -27.80
CA ARG A 86 5.68 2.37 -28.42
C ARG A 86 7.09 2.17 -27.87
N TRP A 87 8.09 2.44 -28.71
CA TRP A 87 9.48 2.49 -28.27
C TRP A 87 9.69 3.73 -27.42
N THR A 88 10.33 3.54 -26.28
CA THR A 88 10.58 4.59 -25.31
C THR A 88 11.97 4.43 -24.71
N ILE A 89 12.58 5.54 -24.31
CA ILE A 89 13.88 5.51 -23.63
C ILE A 89 13.75 4.71 -22.32
N ALA A 90 14.61 3.70 -22.16
CA ALA A 90 14.59 2.76 -21.03
C ALA A 90 15.51 3.19 -19.89
N ASP A 91 16.46 4.09 -20.15
CA ASP A 91 17.39 4.58 -19.12
C ASP A 91 16.70 5.56 -18.17
N ALA A 92 16.48 5.10 -16.94
CA ALA A 92 15.81 5.86 -15.90
C ALA A 92 16.68 6.97 -15.27
N LEU A 93 17.94 7.12 -15.66
CA LEU A 93 18.81 8.23 -15.25
C LEU A 93 18.73 9.42 -16.21
N LEU A 94 18.24 9.22 -17.43
CA LEU A 94 18.13 10.29 -18.41
C LEU A 94 16.90 11.17 -18.20
N VAL A 95 17.01 12.45 -18.54
CA VAL A 95 15.91 13.44 -18.43
C VAL A 95 14.76 13.11 -19.38
N ASN A 96 15.08 12.54 -20.54
CA ASN A 96 14.14 12.09 -21.59
C ASN A 96 13.64 10.65 -21.38
N PHE A 97 13.81 10.10 -20.17
CA PHE A 97 13.30 8.78 -19.85
C PHE A 97 11.80 8.62 -20.12
N GLU A 98 11.42 7.53 -20.78
CA GLU A 98 10.10 7.22 -21.36
C GLU A 98 9.59 8.18 -22.45
N GLU A 99 10.43 9.07 -22.97
CA GLU A 99 10.08 9.83 -24.17
C GLU A 99 9.95 8.85 -25.35
N PRO A 100 8.90 8.99 -26.18
CA PRO A 100 8.72 8.12 -27.34
C PRO A 100 9.87 8.33 -28.33
N VAL A 101 10.37 7.22 -28.84
CA VAL A 101 11.43 7.19 -29.86
C VAL A 101 10.81 6.74 -31.17
N ASP A 102 11.18 7.41 -32.27
CA ASP A 102 10.79 6.99 -33.62
C ASP A 102 11.34 5.58 -33.90
N GLU A 103 10.47 4.68 -34.35
CA GLU A 103 10.83 3.29 -34.65
C GLU A 103 11.97 3.21 -35.68
N ASN A 104 12.07 4.17 -36.59
CA ASN A 104 13.12 4.22 -37.60
C ASN A 104 14.53 4.42 -37.01
N ASN A 105 14.62 4.99 -35.81
CA ASN A 105 15.89 5.20 -35.11
C ASN A 105 16.30 4.01 -34.24
N VAL A 106 15.41 3.03 -34.09
CA VAL A 106 15.65 1.85 -33.23
C VAL A 106 16.40 0.78 -34.01
N ARG A 107 17.58 0.38 -33.50
CA ARG A 107 18.47 -0.59 -34.16
C ARG A 107 17.79 -1.93 -34.48
N ALA A 108 16.89 -2.41 -33.62
CA ALA A 108 16.15 -3.66 -33.88
C ALA A 108 15.18 -3.51 -35.06
N CYS A 109 14.44 -2.41 -35.14
CA CYS A 109 13.54 -2.10 -36.24
C CYS A 109 14.31 -1.92 -37.56
N GLN A 110 15.46 -1.27 -37.54
CA GLN A 110 16.36 -1.15 -38.70
C GLN A 110 16.86 -2.52 -39.21
N LYS A 111 17.01 -3.50 -38.31
CA LYS A 111 17.37 -4.89 -38.65
C LYS A 111 16.17 -5.75 -39.04
N GLY A 112 14.96 -5.20 -39.10
CA GLY A 112 13.72 -5.92 -39.40
C GLY A 112 13.18 -6.78 -38.25
N ASP A 113 13.72 -6.65 -37.04
CA ASP A 113 13.22 -7.36 -35.86
C ASP A 113 12.11 -6.56 -35.15
N HIS A 114 10.89 -6.71 -35.65
CA HIS A 114 9.71 -6.07 -35.07
C HIS A 114 9.20 -6.72 -33.76
N LYS A 115 9.74 -7.91 -33.40
CA LYS A 115 9.37 -8.64 -32.18
C LYS A 115 10.24 -8.26 -30.98
N ALA A 116 11.37 -7.59 -31.21
CA ALA A 116 12.23 -7.09 -30.15
C ALA A 116 11.47 -6.18 -29.18
N LYS A 117 11.66 -6.41 -27.88
CA LYS A 117 11.13 -5.56 -26.79
C LYS A 117 12.17 -4.62 -26.20
N LEU A 118 13.45 -4.91 -26.42
CA LEU A 118 14.59 -4.12 -25.97
C LEU A 118 15.50 -3.87 -27.17
N SER A 119 16.04 -2.67 -27.26
CA SER A 119 16.98 -2.29 -28.30
C SER A 119 17.77 -1.06 -27.88
N VAL A 120 18.48 -0.45 -28.84
CA VAL A 120 19.28 0.75 -28.64
C VAL A 120 18.93 1.74 -29.74
N THR A 121 18.88 3.02 -29.39
CA THR A 121 18.80 4.16 -30.32
C THR A 121 20.01 5.05 -30.14
N ILE A 122 20.34 5.86 -31.13
CA ILE A 122 21.31 6.95 -30.97
C ILE A 122 20.50 8.21 -30.61
N ASP A 123 20.90 8.91 -29.55
CA ASP A 123 20.24 10.15 -29.13
C ASP A 123 20.72 11.37 -29.94
N SER A 124 20.20 12.56 -29.63
CA SER A 124 20.60 13.82 -30.28
C SER A 124 22.07 14.19 -30.08
N TYR A 125 22.76 13.58 -29.11
CA TYR A 125 24.17 13.81 -28.79
C TYR A 125 25.10 12.74 -29.38
N GLY A 126 24.57 11.78 -30.14
CA GLY A 126 25.36 10.69 -30.70
C GLY A 126 25.67 9.57 -29.70
N LEU A 127 25.01 9.54 -28.55
CA LEU A 127 25.19 8.50 -27.54
C LEU A 127 24.20 7.34 -27.76
N GLU A 128 24.68 6.12 -27.55
CA GLU A 128 23.82 4.94 -27.55
C GLU A 128 22.98 4.89 -26.27
N VAL A 129 21.67 4.94 -26.44
CA VAL A 129 20.70 4.92 -25.34
C VAL A 129 19.81 3.69 -25.47
N MET A 130 19.64 2.96 -24.37
CA MET A 130 18.75 1.81 -24.31
C MET A 130 17.29 2.23 -24.47
N VAL A 131 16.55 1.50 -25.32
CA VAL A 131 15.12 1.71 -25.56
C VAL A 131 14.35 0.42 -25.30
N GLN A 132 13.10 0.58 -24.87
CA GLN A 132 12.18 -0.51 -24.61
C GLN A 132 10.82 -0.25 -25.23
N LYS A 133 10.19 -1.30 -25.75
CA LYS A 133 8.85 -1.28 -26.33
C LYS A 133 7.81 -1.59 -25.23
N LYS A 134 6.89 -0.66 -24.97
CA LYS A 134 5.88 -0.80 -23.91
C LYS A 134 4.60 -0.01 -24.17
N PRO A 135 3.45 -0.37 -23.55
CA PRO A 135 2.20 0.35 -23.73
C PRO A 135 2.19 1.68 -22.97
N LEU A 136 2.78 2.72 -23.58
CA LEU A 136 3.03 4.02 -22.96
C LEU A 136 1.76 4.71 -22.45
N GLU A 137 0.67 4.68 -23.22
CA GLU A 137 -0.59 5.33 -22.83
C GLU A 137 -1.25 4.63 -21.64
N PHE A 138 -1.19 3.31 -21.59
CA PHE A 138 -1.66 2.53 -20.44
C PHE A 138 -0.86 2.88 -19.19
N GLU A 139 0.46 2.86 -19.26
CA GLU A 139 1.34 3.18 -18.13
C GLU A 139 1.16 4.63 -17.63
N SER A 140 1.01 5.57 -18.56
CA SER A 140 0.71 6.97 -18.23
C SER A 140 -0.61 7.13 -17.48
N ARG A 141 -1.65 6.38 -17.86
CA ARG A 141 -2.95 6.39 -17.17
C ARG A 141 -2.89 5.67 -15.83
N LYS A 142 -2.24 4.51 -15.76
CA LYS A 142 -2.02 3.74 -14.53
C LYS A 142 -1.34 4.60 -13.47
N ARG A 143 -0.24 5.28 -13.81
CA ARG A 143 0.46 6.21 -12.90
C ARG A 143 -0.43 7.34 -12.41
N ARG A 144 -1.21 7.97 -13.31
CA ARG A 144 -2.13 9.04 -12.93
C ARG A 144 -3.22 8.53 -11.99
N ALA A 145 -3.83 7.39 -12.33
CA ALA A 145 -4.86 6.75 -11.52
C ALA A 145 -4.31 6.40 -10.12
N GLN A 146 -3.21 5.66 -10.04
CA GLN A 146 -2.60 5.29 -8.76
C GLN A 146 -2.22 6.52 -7.93
N SER A 147 -1.67 7.58 -8.54
CA SER A 147 -1.33 8.81 -7.80
C SER A 147 -2.52 9.45 -7.09
N TRP A 148 -3.67 9.54 -7.76
CA TRP A 148 -4.87 10.15 -7.21
C TRP A 148 -5.60 9.20 -6.27
N ALA A 149 -5.60 7.90 -6.57
CA ALA A 149 -6.21 6.90 -5.72
C ALA A 149 -5.51 6.80 -4.37
N THR A 150 -4.18 6.69 -4.34
CA THR A 150 -3.42 6.67 -3.08
C THR A 150 -3.68 7.91 -2.24
N LEU A 151 -3.71 9.11 -2.85
CA LEU A 151 -3.98 10.35 -2.11
C LEU A 151 -5.42 10.39 -1.55
N LEU A 152 -6.42 10.07 -2.36
CA LEU A 152 -7.82 10.10 -1.95
C LEU A 152 -8.16 8.97 -0.97
N ALA A 153 -7.52 7.82 -1.11
CA ALA A 153 -7.60 6.71 -0.16
C ALA A 153 -7.04 7.11 1.21
N HIS A 154 -5.87 7.74 1.26
CA HIS A 154 -5.34 8.24 2.53
C HIS A 154 -6.25 9.32 3.12
N MET A 155 -6.72 10.30 2.34
CA MET A 155 -7.67 11.32 2.82
C MET A 155 -8.96 10.69 3.37
N GLY A 156 -9.50 9.70 2.66
CA GLY A 156 -10.65 8.91 3.09
C GLY A 156 -10.35 8.09 4.35
N GLY A 157 -9.15 7.54 4.49
CA GLY A 157 -8.68 6.80 5.66
C GLY A 157 -8.61 7.69 6.91
N PHE A 158 -8.06 8.90 6.80
CA PHE A 158 -8.05 9.87 7.90
C PHE A 158 -9.45 10.40 8.23
N ALA A 159 -10.30 10.59 7.23
CA ALA A 159 -11.71 10.89 7.46
C ALA A 159 -12.42 9.74 8.21
N ALA A 160 -12.08 8.48 7.90
CA ALA A 160 -12.64 7.31 8.57
C ALA A 160 -12.12 7.17 10.00
N ILE A 161 -10.84 7.45 10.24
CA ILE A 161 -10.27 7.59 11.58
C ILE A 161 -11.05 8.65 12.37
N ALA A 162 -11.24 9.85 11.80
CA ALA A 162 -11.94 10.93 12.48
C ALA A 162 -13.40 10.54 12.81
N ALA A 163 -14.11 9.93 11.85
CA ALA A 163 -15.49 9.45 12.04
C ALA A 163 -15.60 8.39 13.14
N GLY A 164 -14.70 7.40 13.11
CA GLY A 164 -14.64 6.32 14.10
C GLY A 164 -14.24 6.81 15.48
N VAL A 165 -13.29 7.74 15.59
CA VAL A 165 -12.89 8.33 16.88
C VAL A 165 -14.01 9.21 17.45
N SER A 166 -14.71 9.98 16.61
CA SER A 166 -15.91 10.70 17.06
C SER A 166 -16.98 9.76 17.60
N LEU A 167 -17.12 8.58 16.99
CA LEU A 167 -18.01 7.55 17.51
C LEU A 167 -17.49 6.96 18.84
N GLN A 168 -16.19 6.70 18.98
CA GLN A 168 -15.57 6.27 20.25
C GLN A 168 -15.77 7.30 21.38
N GLN A 169 -15.76 8.58 21.04
CA GLN A 169 -15.94 9.70 21.99
C GLN A 169 -17.41 9.93 22.37
N ALA A 170 -18.38 9.37 21.62
CA ALA A 170 -19.80 9.49 21.95
C ALA A 170 -20.20 8.58 23.13
N GLU A 171 -21.18 8.99 23.94
CA GLU A 171 -21.78 8.14 24.96
C GLU A 171 -22.74 7.13 24.34
N PRO A 172 -22.69 5.83 24.70
CA PRO A 172 -22.00 5.26 25.86
C PRO A 172 -20.59 4.70 25.58
N PHE A 173 -20.04 4.86 24.38
CA PHE A 173 -18.80 4.19 23.96
C PHE A 173 -17.57 4.67 24.73
N ARG A 174 -17.50 5.96 25.08
CA ARG A 174 -16.42 6.51 25.89
C ARG A 174 -16.38 6.02 27.34
N SER A 175 -17.46 5.41 27.84
CA SER A 175 -17.62 5.09 29.26
C SER A 175 -16.77 3.90 29.72
N SER A 176 -16.37 3.00 28.82
CA SER A 176 -15.47 1.90 29.15
C SER A 176 -14.66 1.43 27.95
N PRO A 177 -13.44 0.91 28.15
CA PRO A 177 -12.64 0.35 27.05
C PRO A 177 -13.36 -0.78 26.29
N GLY A 178 -14.21 -1.56 26.99
CA GLY A 178 -15.00 -2.63 26.37
C GLY A 178 -16.06 -2.10 25.40
N LEU A 179 -16.79 -1.04 25.77
CA LEU A 179 -17.76 -0.41 24.86
C LEU A 179 -17.07 0.32 23.70
N CYS A 180 -15.85 0.84 23.92
CA CYS A 180 -15.04 1.49 22.90
C CYS A 180 -14.57 0.53 21.77
N LEU A 181 -14.66 -0.79 21.96
CA LEU A 181 -14.45 -1.78 20.89
C LEU A 181 -15.59 -1.80 19.86
N ILE A 182 -16.80 -1.38 20.23
CA ILE A 182 -17.95 -1.41 19.31
C ILE A 182 -17.68 -0.53 18.08
N PRO A 183 -17.23 0.73 18.20
CA PRO A 183 -16.81 1.55 17.06
C PRO A 183 -15.69 0.95 16.20
N VAL A 184 -14.80 0.13 16.77
CA VAL A 184 -13.72 -0.56 16.02
C VAL A 184 -14.30 -1.56 15.01
N ILE A 185 -15.41 -2.21 15.35
CA ILE A 185 -16.11 -3.18 14.48
C ILE A 185 -17.14 -2.47 13.60
N ALA A 186 -17.86 -1.49 14.16
CA ALA A 186 -18.90 -0.76 13.44
C ALA A 186 -18.33 0.07 12.28
N THR A 187 -17.17 0.70 12.47
CA THR A 187 -16.57 1.57 11.44
C THR A 187 -16.25 0.79 10.15
N PRO A 188 -15.52 -0.34 10.16
CA PRO A 188 -15.30 -1.15 8.97
C PRO A 188 -16.59 -1.67 8.33
N LEU A 189 -17.60 -2.04 9.12
CA LEU A 189 -18.88 -2.46 8.58
C LEU A 189 -19.57 -1.33 7.82
N ILE A 190 -19.57 -0.11 8.35
CA ILE A 190 -20.09 1.09 7.68
C ILE A 190 -19.28 1.40 6.41
N LEU A 191 -17.95 1.28 6.45
CA LEU A 191 -17.13 1.48 5.25
C LEU A 191 -17.44 0.43 4.18
N CYS A 192 -17.55 -0.84 4.56
CA CYS A 192 -17.90 -1.92 3.64
C CYS A 192 -19.29 -1.72 3.01
N THR A 193 -20.28 -1.18 3.75
CA THR A 193 -21.59 -0.84 3.17
C THR A 193 -21.50 0.34 2.21
N LEU A 194 -20.72 1.37 2.53
CA LEU A 194 -20.44 2.49 1.61
C LEU A 194 -19.76 2.00 0.32
N PHE A 195 -18.84 1.04 0.43
CA PHE A 195 -18.13 0.47 -0.73
C PHE A 195 -19.01 -0.42 -1.61
N GLN A 196 -20.17 -0.89 -1.14
CA GLN A 196 -21.12 -1.59 -2.02
C GLN A 196 -21.58 -0.70 -3.19
N ALA A 197 -21.78 0.60 -2.96
CA ALA A 197 -22.10 1.54 -4.03
C ALA A 197 -20.98 1.62 -5.08
N SER A 198 -19.72 1.64 -4.63
CA SER A 198 -18.53 1.58 -5.50
C SER A 198 -18.48 0.28 -6.30
N ILE A 199 -18.77 -0.88 -5.69
CA ILE A 199 -18.82 -2.17 -6.37
C ILE A 199 -19.87 -2.17 -7.47
N VAL A 200 -21.09 -1.71 -7.17
CA VAL A 200 -22.18 -1.61 -8.16
C VAL A 200 -21.74 -0.76 -9.35
N MET A 201 -21.19 0.42 -9.08
CA MET A 201 -20.76 1.33 -10.15
C MET A 201 -19.61 0.75 -11.00
N ARG A 202 -18.61 0.12 -10.37
CA ARG A 202 -17.53 -0.59 -11.08
C ARG A 202 -18.05 -1.72 -11.95
N SER A 203 -19.04 -2.49 -11.45
CA SER A 203 -19.67 -3.56 -12.21
C SER A 203 -20.43 -3.03 -13.44
N MET A 204 -21.09 -1.87 -13.31
CA MET A 204 -21.78 -1.20 -14.42
C MET A 204 -20.77 -0.73 -15.48
N LEU A 205 -19.66 -0.12 -15.07
CA LEU A 205 -18.59 0.29 -15.99
C LEU A 205 -17.99 -0.90 -16.74
N LYS A 206 -17.76 -2.03 -16.04
CA LYS A 206 -17.26 -3.27 -16.67
C LYS A 206 -18.24 -3.80 -17.71
N LYS A 207 -19.55 -3.88 -17.38
CA LYS A 207 -20.61 -4.30 -18.32
C LYS A 207 -20.71 -3.38 -19.53
N GLN A 208 -20.65 -2.06 -19.34
CA GLN A 208 -20.67 -1.09 -20.42
C GLN A 208 -19.45 -1.23 -21.35
N ALA A 209 -18.26 -1.46 -20.79
CA ALA A 209 -17.06 -1.68 -21.57
C ALA A 209 -17.16 -2.93 -22.46
N MET A 210 -17.69 -4.03 -21.91
CA MET A 210 -17.94 -5.27 -22.66
C MET A 210 -18.98 -5.06 -23.77
N ALA A 211 -20.07 -4.34 -23.48
CA ALA A 211 -21.11 -4.04 -24.47
C ALA A 211 -20.59 -3.21 -25.66
N GLN A 212 -19.57 -2.38 -25.44
CA GLN A 212 -18.91 -1.57 -26.48
C GLN A 212 -17.80 -2.33 -27.23
N GLY A 213 -17.62 -3.63 -26.99
CA GLY A 213 -16.56 -4.43 -27.60
C GLY A 213 -15.14 -4.03 -27.16
N ARG A 214 -15.00 -3.24 -26.09
CA ARG A 214 -13.69 -2.85 -25.56
C ARG A 214 -13.12 -4.01 -24.73
N LYS A 215 -11.81 -4.24 -24.82
CA LYS A 215 -11.07 -5.34 -24.13
C LYS A 215 -11.07 -5.27 -22.58
N GLY A 216 -11.96 -4.51 -21.94
CA GLY A 216 -12.08 -4.44 -20.47
C GLY A 216 -10.94 -3.73 -19.71
N LYS A 217 -9.75 -3.53 -20.30
CA LYS A 217 -8.54 -2.98 -19.63
C LYS A 217 -8.78 -1.70 -18.82
N ARG A 218 -9.62 -0.78 -19.32
CA ARG A 218 -9.96 0.47 -18.59
C ARG A 218 -10.75 0.18 -17.32
N ALA A 219 -11.78 -0.66 -17.43
CA ALA A 219 -12.60 -1.04 -16.29
C ALA A 219 -11.80 -1.87 -15.26
N ALA A 220 -10.89 -2.74 -15.72
CA ALA A 220 -9.98 -3.47 -14.86
C ALA A 220 -9.05 -2.53 -14.07
N LEU A 221 -8.44 -1.56 -14.75
CA LEU A 221 -7.58 -0.56 -14.11
C LEU A 221 -8.34 0.27 -13.06
N VAL A 222 -9.58 0.67 -13.36
CA VAL A 222 -10.47 1.34 -12.37
C VAL A 222 -10.75 0.42 -11.19
N HIS A 223 -11.04 -0.86 -11.44
CA HIS A 223 -11.40 -1.81 -10.40
C HIS A 223 -10.25 -2.05 -9.42
N GLU A 224 -9.07 -2.40 -9.92
CA GLU A 224 -7.84 -2.66 -9.15
C GLU A 224 -7.47 -1.42 -8.32
N THR A 225 -7.36 -0.26 -8.97
CA THR A 225 -6.90 0.98 -8.32
C THR A 225 -7.85 1.45 -7.20
N ILE A 226 -9.16 1.25 -7.36
CA ILE A 226 -10.14 1.59 -6.33
C ILE A 226 -10.16 0.56 -5.22
N LEU A 227 -9.99 -0.73 -5.55
CA LEU A 227 -9.94 -1.80 -4.56
C LEU A 227 -8.78 -1.60 -3.58
N GLU A 228 -7.58 -1.32 -4.11
CA GLU A 228 -6.40 -0.98 -3.30
C GLU A 228 -6.68 0.22 -2.38
N GLY A 229 -7.31 1.27 -2.91
CA GLY A 229 -7.67 2.45 -2.12
C GLY A 229 -8.69 2.19 -1.01
N GLU A 230 -9.71 1.37 -1.29
CA GLU A 230 -10.70 0.93 -0.28
C GLU A 230 -10.04 0.12 0.84
N ASP A 231 -9.08 -0.74 0.49
CA ASP A 231 -8.34 -1.58 1.45
C ASP A 231 -7.42 -0.73 2.33
N ASP A 232 -6.72 0.27 1.76
CA ASP A 232 -5.91 1.23 2.51
C ASP A 232 -6.76 2.01 3.53
N MET A 233 -7.97 2.44 3.15
CA MET A 233 -8.91 3.12 4.04
C MET A 233 -9.30 2.24 5.24
N LEU A 234 -9.62 0.96 5.00
CA LEU A 234 -9.99 0.00 6.04
C LEU A 234 -8.81 -0.29 6.98
N VAL A 235 -7.62 -0.52 6.43
CA VAL A 235 -6.39 -0.78 7.20
C VAL A 235 -6.08 0.39 8.14
N LEU A 236 -6.12 1.63 7.64
CA LEU A 236 -5.85 2.82 8.44
C LEU A 236 -6.90 2.99 9.56
N ALA A 237 -8.19 2.89 9.24
CA ALA A 237 -9.25 3.06 10.23
C ALA A 237 -9.20 1.98 11.32
N MET A 238 -9.11 0.70 10.95
CA MET A 238 -9.10 -0.40 11.92
C MET A 238 -7.89 -0.35 12.83
N SER A 239 -6.69 -0.16 12.26
CA SER A 239 -5.44 -0.15 13.02
C SER A 239 -5.36 1.00 14.02
N PHE A 240 -5.87 2.19 13.66
CA PHE A 240 -5.86 3.33 14.57
C PHE A 240 -6.88 3.15 15.70
N LEU A 241 -8.13 2.78 15.37
CA LEU A 241 -9.21 2.66 16.35
C LEU A 241 -8.93 1.58 17.40
N ILE A 242 -8.34 0.44 17.02
CA ILE A 242 -7.97 -0.60 18.00
C ILE A 242 -6.87 -0.11 18.95
N VAL A 243 -5.90 0.67 18.45
CA VAL A 243 -4.82 1.21 19.27
C VAL A 243 -5.33 2.28 20.23
N GLN A 244 -6.35 3.05 19.85
CA GLN A 244 -7.05 3.96 20.77
C GLN A 244 -7.67 3.21 21.95
N VAL A 245 -8.28 2.05 21.71
CA VAL A 245 -8.82 1.21 22.79
C VAL A 245 -7.71 0.67 23.69
N VAL A 246 -6.60 0.20 23.11
CA VAL A 246 -5.43 -0.26 23.89
C VAL A 246 -4.90 0.87 24.78
N ARG A 247 -4.73 2.07 24.24
CA ARG A 247 -4.27 3.25 25.00
C ARG A 247 -5.25 3.65 26.10
N PHE A 248 -6.56 3.64 25.80
CA PHE A 248 -7.59 3.91 26.80
C PHE A 248 -7.55 2.88 27.94
N ARG A 249 -7.32 1.60 27.62
CA ARG A 249 -7.19 0.55 28.63
C ARG A 249 -5.96 0.72 29.52
N ILE A 250 -4.85 1.19 28.96
CA ILE A 250 -3.57 1.39 29.65
C ILE A 250 -3.59 2.66 30.51
N THR A 251 -4.01 3.79 29.94
CA THR A 251 -3.92 5.12 30.58
C THR A 251 -5.18 5.51 31.36
N GLY A 252 -6.31 4.86 31.11
CA GLY A 252 -7.60 5.23 31.67
C GLY A 252 -8.24 6.47 31.02
N THR A 253 -7.59 7.10 30.05
CA THR A 253 -8.11 8.28 29.32
C THR A 253 -8.22 7.94 27.83
N LEU A 254 -9.39 8.19 27.24
CA LEU A 254 -9.60 7.94 25.81
C LEU A 254 -8.94 9.06 25.00
N PRO A 255 -7.98 8.78 24.10
CA PRO A 255 -7.31 9.82 23.35
C PRO A 255 -8.29 10.53 22.40
N ASN A 256 -8.06 11.81 22.17
CA ASN A 256 -8.86 12.65 21.29
C ASN A 256 -8.66 12.28 19.80
N ARG A 257 -9.25 13.08 18.90
CA ARG A 257 -9.18 12.89 17.43
C ARG A 257 -7.77 12.99 16.85
N GLU A 258 -6.89 13.75 17.50
CA GLU A 258 -5.48 13.90 17.13
C GLU A 258 -4.61 12.80 17.80
N GLY A 259 -5.24 11.88 18.52
CA GLY A 259 -4.54 10.86 19.29
C GLY A 259 -3.79 11.42 20.48
N ILE A 260 -4.25 12.52 21.08
CA ILE A 260 -3.67 13.13 22.29
C ILE A 260 -4.59 12.83 23.49
N GLU A 261 -4.03 12.36 24.59
CA GLU A 261 -4.74 12.24 25.86
C GLU A 261 -4.85 13.60 26.57
N GLU A 262 -6.08 14.03 26.88
CA GLU A 262 -6.36 15.25 27.64
C GLU A 262 -7.27 14.90 28.83
N PRO A 263 -6.86 15.15 30.10
CA PRO A 263 -5.57 15.72 30.53
C PRO A 263 -4.39 14.76 30.27
N GLU A 264 -3.17 15.33 30.26
CA GLU A 264 -1.95 14.53 30.09
C GLU A 264 -1.84 13.46 31.18
N PRO A 265 -1.67 12.17 30.84
CA PRO A 265 -1.62 11.11 31.82
C PRO A 265 -0.28 11.13 32.57
N GLU A 266 -0.29 10.74 33.83
CA GLU A 266 0.94 10.46 34.58
C GLU A 266 1.60 9.19 34.03
N LEU A 267 2.59 9.38 33.14
CA LEU A 267 3.24 8.29 32.44
C LEU A 267 4.27 7.57 33.32
N THR A 268 4.26 6.24 33.24
CA THR A 268 5.22 5.37 33.90
C THR A 268 5.89 4.48 32.85
N VAL A 269 7.05 3.90 33.17
CA VAL A 269 7.74 2.96 32.27
C VAL A 269 6.83 1.78 31.92
N THR A 270 5.97 1.36 32.86
CA THR A 270 4.98 0.30 32.65
C THR A 270 4.03 0.62 31.50
N HIS A 271 3.54 1.87 31.39
CA HIS A 271 2.68 2.27 30.27
C HIS A 271 3.37 2.07 28.92
N ILE A 272 4.65 2.47 28.82
CA ILE A 272 5.47 2.31 27.60
C ILE A 272 5.67 0.81 27.28
N VAL A 273 6.04 0.01 28.28
CA VAL A 273 6.24 -1.44 28.09
C VAL A 273 4.94 -2.12 27.63
N LEU A 274 3.80 -1.76 28.23
CA LEU A 274 2.51 -2.34 27.87
C LEU A 274 2.08 -2.01 26.44
N VAL A 275 2.26 -0.75 25.98
CA VAL A 275 1.90 -0.38 24.60
C VAL A 275 2.82 -1.05 23.58
N LEU A 276 4.11 -1.18 23.87
CA LEU A 276 5.05 -1.91 23.02
C LEU A 276 4.78 -3.42 23.01
N ALA A 277 4.40 -4.00 24.15
CA ALA A 277 3.98 -5.40 24.24
C ALA A 277 2.70 -5.67 23.43
N ALA A 278 1.73 -4.73 23.44
CA ALA A 278 0.57 -4.80 22.56
C ALA A 278 0.98 -4.76 21.07
N GLY A 279 1.93 -3.89 20.72
CA GLY A 279 2.54 -3.84 19.39
C GLY A 279 3.13 -5.19 18.95
N LEU A 280 3.93 -5.83 19.82
CA LEU A 280 4.46 -7.17 19.58
C LEU A 280 3.35 -8.21 19.40
N GLY A 281 2.27 -8.13 20.18
CA GLY A 281 1.09 -8.96 20.02
C GLY A 281 0.47 -8.85 18.63
N PHE A 282 0.35 -7.63 18.08
CA PHE A 282 -0.15 -7.42 16.72
C PHE A 282 0.80 -7.99 15.65
N VAL A 283 2.12 -7.91 15.84
CA VAL A 283 3.09 -8.54 14.91
C VAL A 283 2.93 -10.05 14.90
N ILE A 284 2.83 -10.68 16.07
CA ILE A 284 2.62 -12.13 16.18
C ILE A 284 1.31 -12.52 15.48
N LEU A 285 0.24 -11.77 15.72
CA LEU A 285 -1.05 -11.99 15.05
C LEU A 285 -0.94 -11.85 13.52
N ALA A 286 -0.25 -10.84 13.02
CA ALA A 286 -0.02 -10.66 11.59
C ALA A 286 0.72 -11.86 10.98
N ILE A 287 1.79 -12.34 11.62
CA ILE A 287 2.55 -13.52 11.18
C ILE A 287 1.66 -14.78 11.19
N CYS A 288 0.84 -14.97 12.22
CA CYS A 288 -0.12 -16.08 12.27
C CYS A 288 -1.13 -16.01 11.12
N LEU A 289 -1.70 -14.83 10.84
CA LEU A 289 -2.65 -14.62 9.74
C LEU A 289 -2.00 -14.86 8.37
N ILE A 290 -0.76 -14.41 8.18
CA ILE A 290 0.06 -14.69 7.00
C ILE A 290 0.18 -16.22 6.84
N TYR A 291 0.63 -16.94 7.86
CA TYR A 291 0.77 -18.40 7.79
C TYR A 291 -0.53 -19.12 7.45
N VAL A 292 -1.65 -18.72 8.07
CA VAL A 292 -2.98 -19.28 7.77
C VAL A 292 -3.37 -19.04 6.31
N ARG A 293 -3.19 -17.81 5.80
CA ARG A 293 -3.44 -17.49 4.40
C ARG A 293 -2.62 -18.36 3.45
N GLY A 294 -1.31 -18.49 3.70
CA GLY A 294 -0.42 -19.32 2.88
C GLY A 294 -0.81 -20.81 2.91
N SER A 295 -1.26 -21.31 4.06
CA SER A 295 -1.78 -22.68 4.15
C SER A 295 -3.06 -22.88 3.33
N LEU A 296 -3.99 -21.93 3.36
CA LEU A 296 -5.23 -22.00 2.58
C LEU A 296 -4.96 -21.95 1.07
N ALA A 297 -4.07 -21.04 0.62
CA ALA A 297 -3.69 -20.92 -0.78
C ALA A 297 -3.04 -22.21 -1.31
N ARG A 298 -2.16 -22.86 -0.53
CA ARG A 298 -1.57 -24.15 -0.90
C ARG A 298 -2.61 -25.26 -1.02
N ASN A 299 -3.57 -25.33 -0.09
CA ASN A 299 -4.64 -26.30 -0.13
C ASN A 299 -5.54 -26.11 -1.37
N GLU A 300 -5.79 -24.88 -1.79
CA GLU A 300 -6.56 -24.60 -3.01
C GLU A 300 -5.79 -24.98 -4.28
N LYS A 301 -4.50 -24.63 -4.37
CA LYS A 301 -3.62 -25.05 -5.48
C LYS A 301 -3.58 -26.58 -5.60
N ALA A 302 -3.43 -27.30 -4.48
CA ALA A 302 -3.44 -28.76 -4.46
C ALA A 302 -4.77 -29.34 -4.96
N LYS A 303 -5.92 -28.82 -4.48
CA LYS A 303 -7.24 -29.25 -4.96
C LYS A 303 -7.42 -29.09 -6.47
N LYS A 304 -6.96 -27.96 -7.03
CA LYS A 304 -7.01 -27.70 -8.49
C LYS A 304 -6.13 -28.69 -9.27
N ALA A 305 -4.96 -29.05 -8.75
CA ALA A 305 -4.07 -30.04 -9.37
C ALA A 305 -4.68 -31.45 -9.41
N TYR A 306 -5.38 -31.87 -8.34
CA TYR A 306 -6.07 -33.18 -8.30
C TYR A 306 -7.31 -33.27 -9.20
N ALA A 307 -7.93 -32.14 -9.54
CA ALA A 307 -9.20 -32.12 -10.29
C ALA A 307 -9.07 -32.43 -11.80
N HIS A 308 -7.86 -32.68 -12.33
CA HIS A 308 -7.59 -32.96 -13.75
C HIS A 308 -8.32 -32.03 -14.74
N GLN A 309 -8.58 -30.77 -14.35
CA GLN A 309 -9.01 -29.78 -15.32
C GLN A 309 -7.79 -29.45 -16.18
N PRO A 310 -7.86 -29.67 -17.51
CA PRO A 310 -6.79 -29.21 -18.38
C PRO A 310 -6.61 -27.71 -18.15
N PRO A 311 -5.37 -27.19 -18.18
CA PRO A 311 -5.13 -25.76 -18.17
C PRO A 311 -5.79 -25.21 -19.44
N VAL A 312 -7.04 -24.77 -19.33
CA VAL A 312 -7.70 -23.99 -20.37
C VAL A 312 -6.74 -22.83 -20.65
N ALA A 313 -6.34 -22.71 -21.91
CA ALA A 313 -5.28 -21.83 -22.39
C ALA A 313 -5.23 -20.54 -21.57
N ALA A 314 -4.06 -20.29 -20.97
CA ALA A 314 -3.76 -19.19 -20.07
C ALA A 314 -3.74 -17.82 -20.77
N GLU A 315 -4.77 -17.52 -21.57
CA GLU A 315 -5.07 -16.16 -22.01
C GLU A 315 -5.80 -15.44 -20.87
N ALA A 316 -5.02 -14.79 -20.01
CA ALA A 316 -5.42 -13.62 -19.22
C ALA A 316 -6.80 -13.72 -18.54
N ALA A 317 -7.16 -14.89 -17.98
CA ALA A 317 -8.26 -14.97 -17.04
C ALA A 317 -7.88 -14.08 -15.85
N GLU A 318 -8.50 -12.89 -15.80
CA GLU A 318 -8.39 -11.93 -14.71
C GLU A 318 -8.49 -12.71 -13.40
N LYS A 319 -7.41 -12.74 -12.60
CA LYS A 319 -7.44 -13.34 -11.26
C LYS A 319 -8.46 -12.54 -10.45
N GLU A 320 -9.69 -13.01 -10.41
CA GLU A 320 -10.70 -12.48 -9.51
C GLU A 320 -10.27 -12.87 -8.10
N GLU A 321 -9.68 -11.92 -7.37
CA GLU A 321 -9.16 -12.14 -6.02
C GLU A 321 -10.28 -12.66 -5.13
N SER A 322 -10.04 -13.78 -4.44
CA SER A 322 -11.05 -14.38 -3.57
C SER A 322 -11.40 -13.42 -2.44
N SER A 323 -12.68 -13.23 -2.14
CA SER A 323 -13.10 -12.33 -1.04
C SER A 323 -12.46 -12.69 0.30
N VAL A 324 -12.12 -13.97 0.50
CA VAL A 324 -11.40 -14.45 1.68
C VAL A 324 -9.96 -13.93 1.70
N GLU A 325 -9.25 -13.98 0.57
CA GLU A 325 -7.87 -13.49 0.46
C GLU A 325 -7.79 -12.00 0.78
N ARG A 326 -8.74 -11.22 0.26
CA ARG A 326 -8.86 -9.79 0.55
C ARG A 326 -9.03 -9.52 2.04
N ILE A 327 -9.94 -10.26 2.71
CA ILE A 327 -10.14 -10.13 4.16
C ILE A 327 -8.81 -10.36 4.91
N PHE A 328 -8.07 -11.41 4.58
CA PHE A 328 -6.76 -11.65 5.18
C PHE A 328 -5.77 -10.52 4.89
N THR A 329 -5.70 -10.00 3.66
CA THR A 329 -4.86 -8.83 3.30
C THR A 329 -5.12 -7.66 4.24
N ILE A 330 -6.38 -7.30 4.42
CA ILE A 330 -6.79 -6.15 5.23
C ILE A 330 -6.44 -6.40 6.71
N PHE A 331 -6.73 -7.58 7.26
CA PHE A 331 -6.41 -7.87 8.67
C PHE A 331 -4.90 -7.92 8.94
N ILE A 332 -4.11 -8.48 8.03
CA ILE A 332 -2.64 -8.49 8.12
C ILE A 332 -2.13 -7.06 8.10
N GLY A 333 -2.58 -6.25 7.13
CA GLY A 333 -2.21 -4.84 7.03
C GLY A 333 -2.61 -4.04 8.26
N ALA A 334 -3.81 -4.27 8.82
CA ALA A 334 -4.28 -3.60 10.02
C ALA A 334 -3.45 -3.97 11.26
N CYS A 335 -3.06 -5.23 11.43
CA CYS A 335 -2.20 -5.66 12.53
C CYS A 335 -0.78 -5.08 12.41
N ALA A 336 -0.19 -5.12 11.21
CA ALA A 336 1.12 -4.52 10.97
C ALA A 336 1.10 -3.02 11.26
N THR A 337 0.08 -2.31 10.77
CA THR A 337 -0.09 -0.87 11.00
C THR A 337 -0.41 -0.55 12.47
N ALA A 338 -1.16 -1.41 13.17
CA ALA A 338 -1.42 -1.27 14.61
C ALA A 338 -0.12 -1.36 15.43
N CYS A 339 0.80 -2.27 15.06
CA CYS A 339 2.13 -2.30 15.65
C CYS A 339 2.88 -0.97 15.42
N ALA A 340 2.84 -0.43 14.21
CA ALA A 340 3.46 0.87 13.93
C ALA A 340 2.90 1.98 14.83
N TRP A 341 1.59 2.06 15.03
CA TRP A 341 0.98 3.01 15.96
C TRP A 341 1.43 2.79 17.41
N CYS A 342 1.53 1.54 17.87
CA CYS A 342 2.05 1.21 19.19
C CYS A 342 3.50 1.67 19.39
N VAL A 343 4.36 1.45 18.39
CA VAL A 343 5.77 1.93 18.40
C VAL A 343 5.81 3.45 18.43
N PHE A 344 5.00 4.12 17.61
CA PHE A 344 4.90 5.58 17.60
C PHE A 344 4.50 6.14 18.98
N CYS A 345 3.43 5.60 19.56
CA CYS A 345 2.92 6.01 20.86
C CYS A 345 3.96 5.75 21.97
N GLY A 346 4.58 4.57 21.97
CA GLY A 346 5.62 4.21 22.93
C GLY A 346 6.83 5.14 22.84
N ALA A 347 7.28 5.47 21.63
CA ALA A 347 8.39 6.40 21.41
C ALA A 347 8.04 7.82 21.87
N ARG A 348 6.82 8.28 21.57
CA ARG A 348 6.31 9.59 22.04
C ARG A 348 6.26 9.63 23.57
N TRP A 349 5.64 8.65 24.22
CA TRP A 349 5.57 8.56 25.69
C TRP A 349 6.96 8.49 26.34
N ALA A 350 7.92 7.78 25.72
CA ALA A 350 9.31 7.76 26.19
C ALA A 350 9.95 9.16 26.14
N CYS A 351 9.70 9.93 25.08
CA CYS A 351 10.19 11.30 24.94
C CYS A 351 9.46 12.29 25.87
N MET A 352 8.20 12.03 26.24
CA MET A 352 7.49 12.81 27.26
C MET A 352 8.11 12.57 28.65
N MET A 353 8.40 11.31 28.99
CA MET A 353 9.03 10.95 30.27
C MET A 353 10.48 11.44 30.37
N ARG A 354 11.23 11.39 29.28
CA ARG A 354 12.62 11.84 29.20
C ARG A 354 12.82 12.68 27.94
N PRO A 355 12.70 14.02 28.06
CA PRO A 355 12.97 14.93 26.96
C PRO A 355 14.34 14.69 26.33
N ILE A 356 14.39 14.60 25.01
CA ILE A 356 15.65 14.42 24.27
C ILE A 356 16.32 15.79 24.16
N PHE A 357 17.57 15.89 24.60
CA PHE A 357 18.31 17.18 24.66
C PHE A 357 17.61 18.26 25.50
N GLY A 358 16.73 17.88 26.44
CA GLY A 358 15.93 18.83 27.21
C GLY A 358 14.79 19.50 26.42
N ILE A 359 14.50 19.04 25.20
CA ILE A 359 13.43 19.55 24.35
C ILE A 359 12.17 18.72 24.56
N GLU A 360 11.08 19.37 24.95
CA GLU A 360 9.77 18.73 25.14
C GLU A 360 9.24 18.17 23.81
N VAL A 361 8.79 16.92 23.81
CA VAL A 361 8.31 16.25 22.57
C VAL A 361 7.05 16.90 21.98
N LEU A 362 6.27 17.63 22.80
CA LEU A 362 5.08 18.33 22.34
C LEU A 362 5.41 19.62 21.56
N SER A 363 6.60 20.18 21.78
CA SER A 363 7.13 21.31 21.02
C SER A 363 7.39 20.95 19.55
N ILE A 364 7.42 21.94 18.67
CA ILE A 364 7.69 21.71 17.23
C ILE A 364 9.05 21.03 17.04
N ASP A 365 10.07 21.49 17.75
CA ASP A 365 11.43 20.93 17.69
C ASP A 365 11.45 19.47 18.15
N GLY A 366 10.74 19.17 19.24
CA GLY A 366 10.61 17.80 19.76
C GLY A 366 9.91 16.85 18.79
N ARG A 367 8.86 17.31 18.10
CA ARG A 367 8.18 16.53 17.05
C ARG A 367 9.11 16.25 15.86
N ILE A 368 9.90 17.24 15.42
CA ILE A 368 10.87 17.07 14.33
C ILE A 368 11.94 16.04 14.73
N ILE A 369 12.49 16.14 15.94
CA ILE A 369 13.48 15.18 16.45
C ILE A 369 12.91 13.76 16.47
N LEU A 370 11.68 13.59 16.98
CA LEU A 370 11.00 12.29 16.98
C LEU A 370 10.82 11.75 15.56
N ALA A 371 10.41 12.59 14.60
CA ALA A 371 10.24 12.19 13.20
C ALA A 371 11.55 11.75 12.54
N VAL A 372 12.65 12.44 12.81
CA VAL A 372 14.00 12.05 12.34
C VAL A 372 14.43 10.72 12.95
N LEU A 373 14.22 10.53 14.25
CA LEU A 373 14.55 9.27 14.94
C LEU A 373 13.73 8.09 14.40
N MET A 374 12.42 8.28 14.17
CA MET A 374 11.57 7.24 13.59
C MET A 374 11.97 6.92 12.15
N SER A 375 12.37 7.94 11.36
CA SER A 375 12.88 7.74 10.00
C SER A 375 14.19 6.94 10.00
N GLY A 376 15.11 7.26 10.92
CA GLY A 376 16.36 6.51 11.10
C GLY A 376 16.13 5.06 11.55
N ALA A 377 15.23 4.84 12.51
CA ALA A 377 14.85 3.50 12.96
C ALA A 377 14.21 2.67 11.83
N CYS A 378 13.34 3.29 11.02
CA CYS A 378 12.75 2.67 9.83
C CYS A 378 13.83 2.28 8.80
N PHE A 379 14.83 3.13 8.56
CA PHE A 379 15.92 2.82 7.65
C PHE A 379 16.73 1.60 8.12
N VAL A 380 17.08 1.54 9.41
CA VAL A 380 17.76 0.38 10.00
C VAL A 380 16.89 -0.86 9.89
N LEU A 381 15.58 -0.75 10.15
CA LEU A 381 14.64 -1.87 10.02
C LEU A 381 14.61 -2.43 8.59
N ILE A 382 14.55 -1.59 7.56
CA ILE A 382 14.57 -2.03 6.16
C ILE A 382 15.85 -2.81 5.85
N TYR A 383 17.00 -2.33 6.31
CA TYR A 383 18.28 -3.02 6.11
C TYR A 383 18.35 -4.37 6.84
N LEU A 384 17.74 -4.48 8.03
CA LEU A 384 17.66 -5.75 8.74
C LEU A 384 16.70 -6.73 8.07
N LEU A 385 15.55 -6.25 7.60
CA LEU A 385 14.55 -7.08 6.90
C LEU A 385 15.10 -7.62 5.59
N ASP A 386 15.89 -6.83 4.88
CA ASP A 386 16.57 -7.27 3.66
C ASP A 386 17.50 -8.46 3.93
N LYS A 387 18.37 -8.37 4.94
CA LYS A 387 19.23 -9.49 5.34
C LYS A 387 18.45 -10.74 5.75
N ILE A 388 17.30 -10.56 6.42
CA ILE A 388 16.42 -11.66 6.78
C ILE A 388 15.79 -12.28 5.53
N SER A 389 15.34 -11.46 4.58
CA SER A 389 14.79 -11.88 3.28
C SER A 389 15.78 -12.76 2.52
N ASP A 390 17.02 -12.30 2.39
CA ASP A 390 18.08 -13.01 1.68
C ASP A 390 18.39 -14.36 2.35
N SER A 391 18.46 -14.38 3.68
CA SER A 391 18.67 -15.61 4.43
C SER A 391 17.50 -16.59 4.29
N MET A 392 16.26 -16.10 4.25
CA MET A 392 15.06 -16.91 4.07
C MET A 392 15.00 -17.53 2.67
N GLN A 393 15.37 -16.77 1.64
CA GLN A 393 15.42 -17.27 0.26
C GLN A 393 16.49 -18.36 0.10
N ALA A 394 17.66 -18.19 0.73
CA ALA A 394 18.72 -19.20 0.72
C ALA A 394 18.31 -20.50 1.43
N GLY A 395 17.46 -20.42 2.46
CA GLY A 395 16.97 -21.57 3.22
C GLY A 395 15.83 -22.36 2.57
N GLY A 396 15.40 -22.01 1.34
CA GLY A 396 14.30 -22.69 0.65
C GLY A 396 12.91 -22.44 1.25
N SER A 397 12.77 -21.38 2.06
CA SER A 397 11.46 -20.99 2.59
C SER A 397 10.55 -20.43 1.49
N ASP A 398 9.24 -20.42 1.77
CA ASP A 398 8.21 -19.97 0.83
C ASP A 398 8.40 -18.48 0.50
N VAL A 399 9.00 -18.20 -0.67
CA VAL A 399 9.38 -16.86 -1.14
C VAL A 399 8.19 -15.92 -1.20
N GLU A 400 7.00 -16.45 -1.49
CA GLU A 400 5.74 -15.69 -1.51
C GLU A 400 5.41 -15.12 -0.12
N MET A 401 5.58 -15.96 0.92
CA MET A 401 5.30 -15.59 2.32
C MET A 401 6.29 -14.56 2.87
N ALA A 402 7.57 -14.70 2.54
CA ALA A 402 8.60 -13.74 2.92
C ALA A 402 8.29 -12.36 2.32
N ASN A 403 7.95 -12.32 1.02
CA ASN A 403 7.59 -11.08 0.33
C ASN A 403 6.37 -10.39 0.96
N LEU A 404 5.29 -11.13 1.22
CA LEU A 404 4.08 -10.58 1.85
C LEU A 404 4.36 -10.00 3.24
N THR A 405 5.21 -10.67 4.02
CA THR A 405 5.60 -10.21 5.36
C THR A 405 6.38 -8.89 5.27
N ILE A 406 7.36 -8.82 4.38
CA ILE A 406 8.20 -7.64 4.19
C ILE A 406 7.36 -6.46 3.69
N GLU A 407 6.49 -6.68 2.69
CA GLU A 407 5.61 -5.64 2.15
C GLU A 407 4.65 -5.08 3.21
N SER A 408 4.13 -5.95 4.09
CA SER A 408 3.28 -5.54 5.22
C SER A 408 4.05 -4.67 6.24
N ILE A 409 5.30 -5.06 6.58
CA ILE A 409 6.13 -4.29 7.52
C ILE A 409 6.55 -2.95 6.91
N ILE A 410 6.89 -2.91 5.62
CA ILE A 410 7.23 -1.68 4.91
C ILE A 410 6.03 -0.75 4.82
N GLY A 411 4.84 -1.29 4.55
CA GLY A 411 3.59 -0.54 4.62
C GLY A 411 3.40 0.13 5.99
N ALA A 412 3.52 -0.66 7.07
CA ALA A 412 3.41 -0.15 8.43
C ALA A 412 4.49 0.89 8.79
N ALA A 413 5.73 0.66 8.38
CA ALA A 413 6.83 1.59 8.61
C ALA A 413 6.64 2.92 7.85
N SER A 414 6.05 2.87 6.65
CA SER A 414 5.67 4.07 5.89
C SER A 414 4.64 4.92 6.62
N VAL A 415 3.64 4.26 7.26
CA VAL A 415 2.62 4.93 8.09
C VAL A 415 3.23 5.52 9.35
N LEU A 416 4.14 4.80 10.03
CA LEU A 416 4.88 5.29 11.19
C LEU A 416 5.63 6.59 10.86
N VAL A 417 6.44 6.56 9.80
CA VAL A 417 7.23 7.72 9.37
C VAL A 417 6.31 8.84 8.89
N GLY A 418 5.31 8.54 8.07
CA GLY A 418 4.31 9.52 7.59
C GLY A 418 3.63 10.29 8.71
N SER A 419 3.17 9.58 9.74
CA SER A 419 2.49 10.18 10.88
C SER A 419 3.42 11.01 11.76
N SER A 420 4.67 10.59 11.93
CA SER A 420 5.65 11.37 12.69
C SER A 420 5.96 12.74 12.05
N TRP A 421 6.08 12.77 10.73
CA TRP A 421 6.26 14.03 9.98
C TRP A 421 4.99 14.86 9.95
N GLU A 422 3.82 14.23 9.81
CA GLU A 422 2.51 14.90 9.85
C GLU A 422 2.34 15.73 11.13
N HIS A 423 2.60 15.17 12.31
CA HIS A 423 2.51 15.91 13.57
C HIS A 423 3.45 17.12 13.63
N SER A 424 4.64 17.02 13.03
CA SER A 424 5.63 18.11 12.97
C SER A 424 5.11 19.26 12.10
N PHE A 425 4.57 18.94 10.92
CA PHE A 425 4.01 19.93 10.00
C PHE A 425 2.70 20.52 10.49
N ASP A 426 1.78 19.73 11.06
CA ASP A 426 0.56 20.27 11.65
C ASP A 426 0.88 21.23 12.81
N GLY A 427 1.89 20.89 13.62
CA GLY A 427 2.42 21.78 14.65
C GLY A 427 2.92 23.11 14.08
N ALA A 428 3.72 23.07 13.01
CA ALA A 428 4.22 24.27 12.34
C ALA A 428 3.10 25.11 11.71
N VAL A 429 2.16 24.49 10.99
CA VAL A 429 1.01 25.16 10.40
C VAL A 429 0.13 25.79 11.48
N THR A 430 -0.10 25.09 12.58
CA THR A 430 -0.89 25.59 13.71
C THR A 430 -0.20 26.77 14.40
N ALA A 431 1.12 26.72 14.58
CA ALA A 431 1.89 27.84 15.13
C ALA A 431 1.82 29.08 14.23
N MET A 432 1.97 28.91 12.91
CA MET A 432 1.79 30.01 11.95
C MET A 432 0.36 30.56 11.97
N ALA A 433 -0.64 29.68 12.06
CA ALA A 433 -2.04 30.07 12.13
C ALA A 433 -2.36 30.87 13.42
N ASN A 434 -1.70 30.54 14.54
CA ASN A 434 -1.86 31.25 15.81
C ASN A 434 -1.32 32.69 15.78
N LEU A 435 -0.42 33.04 14.84
CA LEU A 435 0.05 34.41 14.66
C LEU A 435 -1.06 35.35 14.16
N GLN A 436 -2.15 34.82 13.62
CA GLN A 436 -3.31 35.58 13.13
C GLN A 436 -4.60 35.03 13.76
N PRO A 437 -4.90 35.35 15.03
CA PRO A 437 -6.01 34.75 15.78
C PRO A 437 -7.37 34.87 15.06
N ASN A 438 -7.65 36.03 14.45
CA ASN A 438 -8.92 36.30 13.76
C ASN A 438 -9.11 35.46 12.48
N HIS A 439 -8.03 34.94 11.90
CA HIS A 439 -8.05 34.19 10.64
C HIS A 439 -7.39 32.81 10.77
N LYS A 440 -7.27 32.29 12.00
CA LYS A 440 -6.55 31.03 12.30
C LYS A 440 -7.01 29.87 11.41
N LEU A 441 -8.33 29.67 11.32
CA LEU A 441 -8.92 28.58 10.53
C LEU A 441 -8.61 28.73 9.04
N THR A 442 -8.84 29.93 8.51
CA THR A 442 -8.60 30.29 7.11
C THR A 442 -7.12 30.10 6.75
N LEU A 443 -6.21 30.56 7.61
CA LEU A 443 -4.77 30.45 7.39
C LEU A 443 -4.30 28.99 7.45
N LYS A 444 -4.79 28.18 8.42
CA LYS A 444 -4.49 26.74 8.49
C LYS A 444 -4.96 26.01 7.21
N PHE A 445 -6.17 26.31 6.73
CA PHE A 445 -6.72 25.72 5.51
C PHE A 445 -5.90 26.07 4.26
N PHE A 446 -5.65 27.36 3.99
CA PHE A 446 -4.93 27.78 2.79
C PHE A 446 -3.46 27.41 2.80
N LEU A 447 -2.80 27.40 3.97
CA LEU A 447 -1.41 26.95 4.09
C LEU A 447 -1.31 25.44 3.78
N GLY A 448 -2.26 24.64 4.26
CA GLY A 448 -2.36 23.21 3.90
C GLY A 448 -2.52 22.98 2.40
N ILE A 449 -3.41 23.74 1.74
CA ILE A 449 -3.60 23.69 0.28
C ILE A 449 -2.32 24.09 -0.46
N ALA A 450 -1.65 25.16 -0.03
CA ALA A 450 -0.43 25.65 -0.67
C ALA A 450 0.68 24.58 -0.63
N VAL A 451 0.92 23.98 0.55
CA VAL A 451 1.91 22.90 0.70
C VAL A 451 1.51 21.68 -0.13
N PHE A 452 0.23 21.29 -0.10
CA PHE A 452 -0.28 20.18 -0.91
C PHE A 452 0.00 20.40 -2.41
N ALA A 453 -0.34 21.59 -2.94
CA ALA A 453 -0.16 21.92 -4.35
C ALA A 453 1.32 21.94 -4.78
N VAL A 454 2.21 22.48 -3.93
CA VAL A 454 3.65 22.52 -4.18
C VAL A 454 4.25 21.11 -4.20
N MET A 455 3.85 20.24 -3.28
CA MET A 455 4.40 18.90 -3.13
C MET A 455 3.85 17.89 -4.15
N LEU A 456 2.61 18.07 -4.63
CA LEU A 456 1.89 17.08 -5.44
C LEU A 456 2.60 16.80 -6.76
N ARG A 457 3.03 17.86 -7.45
CA ARG A 457 3.63 17.75 -8.76
C ARG A 457 5.01 17.06 -8.71
N PRO A 458 5.96 17.45 -7.83
CA PRO A 458 7.23 16.73 -7.68
C PRO A 458 7.06 15.28 -7.24
N TRP A 459 6.20 15.02 -6.24
CA TRP A 459 5.96 13.66 -5.75
C TRP A 459 5.48 12.73 -6.87
N ARG A 460 4.43 13.13 -7.60
CA ARG A 460 3.88 12.32 -8.70
C ARG A 460 4.90 12.09 -9.82
N ARG A 461 5.63 13.14 -10.22
CA ARG A 461 6.51 13.08 -11.41
C ARG A 461 7.79 12.29 -11.16
N TYR A 462 8.38 12.43 -9.98
CA TYR A 462 9.71 11.90 -9.70
C TYR A 462 9.68 10.73 -8.73
N ILE A 463 8.94 10.84 -7.62
CA ILE A 463 9.01 9.89 -6.51
C ILE A 463 8.12 8.68 -6.78
N LEU A 464 6.82 8.90 -7.00
CA LEU A 464 5.86 7.83 -7.26
C LEU A 464 6.24 7.05 -8.52
N ARG A 465 6.61 7.77 -9.58
CA ARG A 465 7.09 7.17 -10.83
C ARG A 465 8.24 6.20 -10.58
N ARG A 466 9.23 6.59 -9.77
CA ARG A 466 10.38 5.73 -9.46
C ARG A 466 9.98 4.53 -8.60
N ALA A 467 9.12 4.73 -7.60
CA ALA A 467 8.62 3.66 -6.75
C ALA A 467 7.87 2.58 -7.55
N MET A 468 7.00 2.98 -8.48
CA MET A 468 6.27 2.07 -9.34
C MET A 468 7.20 1.28 -10.27
N GLN A 469 8.16 1.95 -10.90
CA GLN A 469 9.11 1.31 -11.82
C GLN A 469 9.96 0.25 -11.13
N LEU A 470 10.46 0.53 -9.92
CA LEU A 470 11.21 -0.45 -9.15
C LEU A 470 10.33 -1.64 -8.72
N GLY A 471 9.04 -1.42 -8.50
CA GLY A 471 8.05 -2.48 -8.30
C GLY A 471 7.89 -3.36 -9.53
N GLU A 472 7.68 -2.77 -10.71
CA GLU A 472 7.52 -3.49 -11.98
C GLU A 472 8.77 -4.29 -12.37
N LEU A 473 9.96 -3.75 -12.09
CA LEU A 473 11.23 -4.44 -12.29
C LEU A 473 11.35 -5.69 -11.41
N LYS A 474 10.88 -5.65 -10.15
CA LYS A 474 10.84 -6.83 -9.26
C LYS A 474 9.97 -7.92 -9.86
N VAL A 475 8.74 -7.58 -10.22
CA VAL A 475 7.77 -8.54 -10.78
C VAL A 475 8.32 -9.16 -12.05
N SER A 476 8.94 -8.35 -12.92
CA SER A 476 9.57 -8.83 -14.15
C SER A 476 10.74 -9.80 -13.89
N ARG A 477 11.57 -9.52 -12.87
CA ARG A 477 12.67 -10.42 -12.45
C ARG A 477 12.14 -11.73 -11.86
N GLN A 478 11.08 -11.68 -11.06
CA GLN A 478 10.43 -12.87 -10.50
C GLN A 478 9.85 -13.75 -11.60
N MET A 479 9.09 -13.17 -12.53
CA MET A 479 8.56 -13.89 -13.69
C MET A 479 9.66 -14.51 -14.55
N ALA A 480 10.77 -13.79 -14.79
CA ALA A 480 11.91 -14.33 -15.52
C ALA A 480 12.60 -15.50 -14.78
N SER A 481 12.72 -15.41 -13.45
CA SER A 481 13.26 -16.49 -12.61
C SER A 481 12.36 -17.73 -12.62
N GLU A 482 11.05 -17.55 -12.50
CA GLU A 482 10.07 -18.63 -12.57
C GLU A 482 10.05 -19.31 -13.94
N ALA A 483 10.09 -18.52 -15.03
CA ALA A 483 10.17 -19.05 -16.38
C ALA A 483 11.46 -19.85 -16.61
N ALA A 484 12.60 -19.35 -16.10
CA ALA A 484 13.87 -20.07 -16.17
C ALA A 484 13.85 -21.40 -15.39
N LYS A 485 13.19 -21.43 -14.21
CA LYS A 485 12.99 -22.67 -13.44
C LYS A 485 12.11 -23.66 -14.17
N ALA A 486 10.96 -23.22 -14.70
CA ALA A 486 10.06 -24.07 -15.48
C ALA A 486 10.77 -24.67 -16.71
N GLN A 487 11.54 -23.85 -17.44
CA GLN A 487 12.32 -24.34 -18.57
C GLN A 487 13.38 -25.37 -18.15
N ALA A 488 14.03 -25.20 -17.00
CA ALA A 488 14.98 -26.17 -16.48
C ALA A 488 14.31 -27.49 -16.08
N GLU A 489 13.12 -27.44 -15.48
CA GLU A 489 12.31 -28.63 -15.14
C GLU A 489 11.84 -29.38 -16.39
N ASP A 490 11.41 -28.67 -17.43
CA ASP A 490 11.04 -29.26 -18.72
C ASP A 490 12.23 -29.99 -19.36
N VAL A 491 13.42 -29.38 -19.36
CA VAL A 491 14.64 -30.00 -19.88
C VAL A 491 15.03 -31.24 -19.07
N LEU A 492 14.88 -31.21 -17.75
CA LEU A 492 15.12 -32.37 -16.88
C LEU A 492 14.12 -33.50 -17.16
N SER A 493 12.83 -33.19 -17.26
CA SER A 493 11.78 -34.19 -17.50
C SER A 493 11.94 -34.86 -18.87
N ALA A 494 12.30 -34.10 -19.91
CA ALA A 494 12.63 -34.63 -21.23
C ALA A 494 13.83 -35.58 -21.17
N ARG A 495 14.87 -35.23 -20.41
CA ARG A 495 16.07 -36.09 -20.23
C ARG A 495 15.75 -37.40 -19.50
N TYR A 496 14.80 -37.39 -18.57
CA TYR A 496 14.35 -38.62 -17.89
C TYR A 496 13.52 -39.54 -18.80
N GLN A 497 12.76 -39.00 -19.76
CA GLN A 497 12.01 -39.79 -20.73
C GLN A 497 12.91 -40.45 -21.78
N GLU A 498 14.08 -39.89 -22.07
CA GLU A 498 15.05 -40.45 -23.02
C GLU A 498 15.95 -41.54 -22.44
N VAL A 499 15.90 -41.83 -21.13
CA VAL A 499 16.65 -42.96 -20.57
C VAL A 499 15.93 -44.25 -20.99
N PRO A 500 16.52 -45.08 -21.88
CA PRO A 500 15.91 -46.33 -22.25
C PRO A 500 15.76 -47.17 -20.99
N LEU A 501 14.59 -47.77 -20.78
CA LEU A 501 14.41 -48.86 -19.82
C LEU A 501 15.46 -49.92 -20.16
N MET A 502 16.60 -49.90 -19.47
CA MET A 502 17.50 -51.05 -19.45
C MET A 502 16.67 -52.17 -18.86
N ASN A 503 16.27 -53.11 -19.71
CA ASN A 503 15.71 -54.39 -19.32
C ASN A 503 16.66 -55.03 -18.31
N THR A 504 16.39 -54.85 -17.02
CA THR A 504 16.99 -55.64 -15.97
C THR A 504 16.35 -57.02 -16.06
N GLU A 505 16.86 -57.86 -16.96
CA GLU A 505 16.69 -59.30 -16.78
C GLU A 505 17.31 -59.67 -15.42
N PRO A 506 16.57 -60.35 -14.52
CA PRO A 506 17.15 -60.79 -13.25
C PRO A 506 18.26 -61.82 -13.54
N PRO A 507 19.40 -61.80 -12.82
CA PRO A 507 20.48 -62.73 -13.06
C PRO A 507 20.07 -64.14 -12.62
N THR A 508 19.78 -65.02 -13.57
CA THR A 508 19.39 -66.43 -13.38
C THR A 508 20.59 -67.40 -13.37
N THR A 509 21.70 -67.02 -12.73
CA THR A 509 22.88 -67.90 -12.61
C THR A 509 23.52 -67.86 -11.22
N TRP A 510 22.84 -68.42 -10.22
CA TRP A 510 23.41 -68.75 -8.90
C TRP A 510 22.99 -70.13 -8.35
N LEU A 511 22.63 -71.07 -9.23
CA LEU A 511 22.26 -72.44 -8.82
C LEU A 511 22.83 -73.46 -9.81
N ARG A 512 24.14 -73.72 -9.73
CA ARG A 512 24.81 -74.95 -10.21
C ARG A 512 26.30 -74.90 -9.83
N CYS A 513 26.61 -75.16 -8.56
CA CYS A 513 27.91 -75.68 -8.11
C CYS A 513 27.81 -76.06 -6.61
N ALA A 514 27.04 -77.12 -6.32
CA ALA A 514 27.09 -77.84 -5.04
C ALA A 514 26.56 -79.27 -5.27
N CYS A 515 27.36 -80.09 -5.96
CA CYS A 515 27.31 -81.54 -5.97
C CYS A 515 28.60 -82.07 -6.63
N ALA A 516 29.67 -82.15 -5.84
CA ALA A 516 30.78 -83.10 -5.95
C ALA A 516 31.47 -83.14 -4.59
#